data_AF-A0A164CD35-F1
#
_entry.id   AF-A0A164CD35-F1
#
_cell.length_a   1.000
_cell.length_b   1.000
_cell.length_c   1.000
_cell.angle_alpha   90.00
_cell.angle_beta   90.00
_cell.angle_gamma   90.00
#
_symmetry.space_group_name_H-M   'P 1'
#
loop_
_entity.id
_entity.type
_entity.pdbx_description
1 polymer ?
#
loop_
_entity_poly.entity_id
_entity_poly.type
_entity_poly.pdbx_seq_one_letter_code
_entity_poly.pdbx_strand_id
1 'polypeptide(L)' 'MDQQERDNWQKVLDSLEAAGDTESAFYVRARAICSGDPDPMLTWEAGS' A
#
# COMPACT_ATOMS: atom_id res chain seq x y z
N MET A 1 -0.81 -11.75 -2.79
CA MET A 1 -0.58 -10.76 -3.84
C MET A 1 0.50 -11.28 -4.79
N ASP A 2 0.25 -11.26 -6.08
CA ASP A 2 1.22 -11.68 -7.10
C ASP A 2 2.24 -10.56 -7.43
N GLN A 3 3.18 -10.81 -8.36
CA GLN A 3 4.19 -9.83 -8.75
C GLN A 3 3.59 -8.64 -9.50
N GLN A 4 2.61 -8.88 -10.37
CA GLN A 4 1.98 -7.83 -11.17
C GLN A 4 1.22 -6.84 -10.27
N GLU A 5 0.54 -7.35 -9.26
CA GLU A 5 -0.12 -6.54 -8.24
C GLU A 5 0.91 -5.73 -7.44
N ARG A 6 2.05 -6.31 -7.03
CA ARG A 6 3.11 -5.59 -6.32
C ARG A 6 3.67 -4.44 -7.15
N ASP A 7 3.94 -4.69 -8.42
CA ASP A 7 4.47 -3.67 -9.33
C ASP A 7 3.46 -2.52 -9.53
N ASN A 8 2.16 -2.81 -9.49
CA ASN A 8 1.13 -1.77 -9.54
C ASN A 8 1.09 -0.95 -8.24
N TRP A 9 1.24 -1.59 -7.08
CA TRP A 9 1.34 -0.88 -5.80
C TRP A 9 2.60 0.00 -5.69
N GLN A 10 3.70 -0.41 -6.30
CA GLN A 10 4.91 0.43 -6.38
C GLN A 10 4.62 1.74 -7.13
N LYS A 11 3.94 1.69 -8.28
CA LYS A 11 3.56 2.89 -9.05
C LYS A 11 2.65 3.83 -8.26
N VAL A 12 1.74 3.26 -7.46
CA VAL A 12 0.88 4.03 -6.56
C VAL A 12 1.72 4.71 -5.49
N LEU A 13 2.63 3.98 -4.83
CA LEU A 13 3.53 4.52 -3.82
C LEU A 13 4.36 5.68 -4.40
N ASP A 14 5.01 5.48 -5.54
CA ASP A 14 5.82 6.50 -6.22
C ASP A 14 5.01 7.77 -6.52
N SER A 15 3.75 7.62 -6.93
CA SER A 15 2.86 8.75 -7.24
C SER A 15 2.45 9.52 -5.99
N LEU A 16 2.22 8.81 -4.88
CA LEU A 16 1.86 9.40 -3.59
C LEU A 16 3.06 10.13 -2.96
N GLU A 17 4.25 9.54 -3.03
CA GLU A 17 5.50 10.17 -2.59
C GLU A 17 5.80 11.45 -3.39
N ALA A 18 5.63 11.40 -4.72
CA ALA A 18 5.81 12.58 -5.58
C ALA A 18 4.79 13.70 -5.29
N ALA A 19 3.58 13.34 -4.87
CA ALA A 19 2.53 14.28 -4.47
C ALA A 19 2.69 14.79 -3.02
N GLY A 20 3.56 14.16 -2.22
CA GLY A 20 3.68 14.43 -0.78
C GLY A 20 2.54 13.85 0.07
N ASP A 21 1.66 13.01 -0.50
CA ASP A 21 0.58 12.36 0.23
C ASP A 21 1.11 11.11 0.95
N THR A 22 1.77 11.35 2.09
CA THR A 22 2.46 10.31 2.88
C THR A 22 1.70 9.87 4.13
N GLU A 23 0.43 10.28 4.24
CA GLU A 23 -0.41 9.99 5.41
C GLU A 23 -1.74 9.33 5.04
N SER A 24 -2.13 9.32 3.75
CA SER A 24 -3.37 8.66 3.34
C SER A 24 -3.34 7.15 3.58
N ALA A 25 -4.53 6.59 3.76
CA ALA A 25 -4.74 5.15 3.86
C ALA A 25 -4.14 4.39 2.65
N PHE A 26 -4.17 4.99 1.46
CA PHE A 26 -3.56 4.42 0.27
C PHE A 26 -2.03 4.37 0.39
N TYR A 27 -1.41 5.42 0.93
CA TYR A 27 0.04 5.44 1.14
C TYR A 27 0.48 4.38 2.15
N VAL A 28 -0.17 4.34 3.31
CA VAL A 28 0.14 3.35 4.36
C VAL A 28 0.02 1.92 3.81
N ARG A 29 -1.04 1.65 3.05
CA ARG A 29 -1.26 0.36 2.41
C ARG A 29 -0.20 0.05 1.34
N ALA A 30 0.07 0.97 0.42
CA ALA A 30 1.05 0.79 -0.65
C ALA A 30 2.44 0.53 -0.08
N ARG A 31 2.84 1.29 0.95
CA ARG A 31 4.13 1.13 1.63
C ARG A 31 4.28 -0.23 2.30
N ALA A 32 3.27 -0.70 3.02
CA ALA A 32 3.29 -2.02 3.66
C ALA A 32 3.46 -3.13 2.61
N ILE A 33 2.63 -3.09 1.57
CA ILE A 33 2.67 -4.06 0.47
C ILE A 33 4.03 -4.08 -0.23
N CYS A 34 4.62 -2.92 -0.53
CA CYS A 34 5.93 -2.82 -1.19
C CYS A 34 7.09 -3.24 -0.29
N SER A 35 6.93 -3.12 1.04
CA SER A 35 7.92 -3.58 2.03
C SER A 35 7.84 -5.08 2.31
N GLY A 36 6.85 -5.77 1.74
CA GLY A 36 6.58 -7.18 2.00
C GLY A 36 5.78 -7.43 3.29
N ASP A 37 5.26 -6.38 3.91
CA ASP A 37 4.40 -6.47 5.08
C ASP A 37 2.96 -6.88 4.68
N PRO A 38 2.19 -7.46 5.61
CA PRO A 38 0.77 -7.72 5.40
C PRO A 38 0.01 -6.44 5.05
N ASP A 39 -1.00 -6.56 4.20
CA ASP A 39 -1.90 -5.45 3.90
C ASP A 39 -2.68 -5.04 5.17
N PRO A 40 -2.47 -3.83 5.71
CA PRO A 40 -3.06 -3.40 6.97
C PRO A 40 -4.59 -3.27 6.89
N MET A 41 -5.16 -3.09 5.70
CA MET A 41 -6.61 -2.98 5.51
C MET A 41 -7.29 -4.34 5.45
N LEU A 42 -6.59 -5.40 5.00
CA LEU A 42 -7.10 -6.77 5.10
C LEU A 42 -7.19 -7.24 6.56
N THR A 43 -6.30 -6.76 7.42
CA THR A 43 -6.35 -7.08 8.86
C THR A 43 -7.42 -6.31 9.62
N TRP A 44 -7.81 -5.12 9.16
CA TRP A 44 -8.82 -4.28 9.81
C TRP A 44 -10.25 -4.79 9.58
N GLU A 45 -10.56 -5.27 8.37
CA GLU A 45 -11.90 -5.80 8.02
C GLU A 45 -12.21 -7.16 8.67
N ALA A 46 -11.18 -7.88 9.17
CA ALA A 46 -11.36 -9.17 9.82
C ALA A 46 -11.82 -9.08 11.29
N GLY A 47 -11.94 -7.87 11.85
CA GLY A 47 -12.23 -7.65 13.27
C GLY A 47 -13.26 -6.57 13.59
N SER A 48 -13.95 -5.99 12.60
CA SER A 48 -15.01 -4.98 12.77
C SER A 48 -16.42 -5.56 12.65
#